data_AF-A0A3A4N9R3-F1
#
_entry.id   AF-A0A3A4N9R3-F1
#
_cell.length_a   1.000
_cell.length_b   1.000
_cell.length_c   1.000
_cell.angle_alpha   90.00
_cell.angle_beta   90.00
_cell.angle_gamma   90.00
#
_symmetry.space_group_name_H-M   'P 1'
#
loop_
_entity.id
_entity.type
_entity.pdbx_description
1 polymer ?
#
loop_
_entity_poly.entity_id
_entity_poly.type
_entity_poly.pdbx_seq_one_letter_code
_entity_poly.pdbx_strand_id
1 'polypeptide(L)'
;MQKLNFVRASAVRAVLARARAAIGSSKKETKRAFASSQEKPYCELDLDKTVEQVLGKPFPEPSDLCVEYKEQKRFDCALILDTSLSMSGTKLALLAVAAAVVALKLPSEDFSVVSFESSARIIKTIRKSLAVEKLIIKLLEVPAAGYTNIRAGLDEGLKQLKLGRRPDRLGVLLSDGKYTLGEDPLIAAARFPRLHVVALGDFNVDPEFCASMASAGKGRLYEAPSFEGLPRVLHRLLVDLLT
;
A
#
# COMPACT_ATOMS: atom_id res chain seq x y z
N MET A 1 -17.10 -30.13 -3.31
CA MET A 1 -16.03 -29.34 -2.67
C MET A 1 -14.75 -29.18 -3.52
N GLN A 2 -14.26 -30.21 -4.23
CA GLN A 2 -13.01 -30.13 -5.02
C GLN A 2 -13.01 -29.06 -6.14
N LYS A 3 -14.11 -28.90 -6.90
CA LYS A 3 -14.19 -27.91 -8.00
C LYS A 3 -14.07 -26.46 -7.54
N LEU A 4 -14.67 -26.11 -6.40
CA LEU A 4 -14.64 -24.73 -5.87
C LEU A 4 -13.23 -24.33 -5.41
N ASN A 5 -12.50 -25.27 -4.80
CA ASN A 5 -11.11 -25.03 -4.38
C ASN A 5 -10.19 -24.87 -5.59
N PHE A 6 -10.42 -25.61 -6.68
CA PHE A 6 -9.66 -25.49 -7.91
C PHE A 6 -9.87 -24.12 -8.59
N VAL A 7 -11.11 -23.64 -8.66
CA VAL A 7 -11.44 -22.33 -9.23
C VAL A 7 -10.81 -21.20 -8.40
N ARG A 8 -10.90 -21.27 -7.07
CA ARG A 8 -10.24 -20.30 -6.17
C ARG A 8 -8.73 -20.28 -6.35
N ALA A 9 -8.08 -21.44 -6.39
CA ALA A 9 -6.64 -21.54 -6.60
C ALA A 9 -6.21 -20.97 -7.96
N SER A 10 -6.99 -21.23 -9.01
CA SER A 10 -6.73 -20.70 -10.35
C SER A 10 -6.86 -19.16 -10.40
N ALA A 11 -7.89 -18.61 -9.76
CA ALA A 11 -8.08 -17.17 -9.65
C ALA A 11 -6.94 -16.49 -8.89
N VAL A 12 -6.53 -17.04 -7.74
CA VAL A 12 -5.38 -16.55 -6.97
C VAL A 12 -4.10 -16.57 -7.80
N ARG A 13 -3.84 -17.66 -8.52
CA ARG A 13 -2.67 -17.79 -9.39
C ARG A 13 -2.67 -16.73 -10.50
N ALA A 14 -3.81 -16.48 -11.13
CA ALA A 14 -3.96 -15.47 -12.17
C ALA A 14 -3.70 -14.05 -11.63
N VAL A 15 -4.27 -13.72 -10.46
CA VAL A 15 -4.06 -12.43 -9.80
C VAL A 15 -2.58 -12.22 -9.45
N LEU A 16 -1.94 -13.22 -8.84
CA LEU A 16 -0.51 -13.15 -8.50
C LEU A 16 0.38 -13.03 -9.73
N ALA A 17 0.08 -13.76 -10.81
CA ALA A 17 0.83 -13.66 -12.06
C ALA A 17 0.74 -12.25 -12.63
N ARG A 18 -0.46 -11.65 -12.68
CA ARG A 18 -0.66 -10.28 -13.18
C ARG A 18 -0.01 -9.23 -12.27
N ALA A 19 -0.04 -9.41 -10.95
CA ALA A 19 0.64 -8.53 -10.00
C ALA A 19 2.16 -8.55 -10.18
N ARG A 20 2.75 -9.74 -10.34
CA ARG A 20 4.19 -9.90 -10.62
C ARG A 20 4.58 -9.27 -11.96
N ALA A 21 3.77 -9.46 -13.00
CA ALA A 21 3.98 -8.84 -14.30
C ALA A 21 3.93 -7.30 -14.23
N ALA A 22 3.05 -6.74 -13.39
CA ALA A 22 2.97 -5.28 -13.20
C ALA A 22 4.18 -4.70 -12.44
N ILE A 23 4.75 -5.46 -11.50
CA ILE A 23 5.98 -5.07 -10.78
C ILE A 23 7.22 -5.16 -11.69
N GLY A 24 7.27 -6.16 -12.57
CA GLY A 24 8.42 -6.43 -13.43
C GLY A 24 9.69 -6.79 -12.62
N SER A 25 10.87 -6.52 -13.18
CA SER A 25 12.17 -6.80 -12.55
C SER A 25 12.61 -5.74 -11.52
N SER A 26 11.70 -4.89 -11.03
CA SER A 26 12.01 -3.80 -10.12
C SER A 26 12.59 -4.34 -8.81
N LYS A 27 13.92 -4.21 -8.65
CA LYS A 27 14.67 -4.45 -7.41
C LYS A 27 14.01 -3.62 -6.30
N LYS A 28 13.92 -4.18 -5.09
CA LYS A 28 13.50 -3.42 -3.91
C LYS A 28 14.48 -2.27 -3.73
N GLU A 29 13.99 -1.03 -3.82
CA GLU A 29 14.81 0.15 -3.54
C GLU A 29 15.29 0.07 -2.10
N THR A 30 16.60 0.15 -1.94
CA THR A 30 17.30 -0.02 -0.67
C THR A 30 18.24 1.15 -0.52
N LYS A 31 18.11 1.90 0.57
CA LYS A 31 19.07 2.94 0.93
C LYS A 31 20.26 2.27 1.60
N ARG A 32 21.46 2.76 1.29
CA ARG A 32 22.67 2.40 2.02
C ARG A 32 22.57 3.07 3.40
N ALA A 33 22.63 2.28 4.44
CA ALA A 33 22.59 2.73 5.83
C ALA A 33 23.79 2.14 6.56
N PHE A 34 24.18 2.78 7.65
CA PHE A 34 25.32 2.40 8.47
C PHE A 34 24.84 2.09 9.88
N ALA A 35 25.29 0.96 10.42
CA ALA A 35 25.05 0.55 11.80
C ALA A 35 26.34 0.01 12.38
N SER A 36 26.37 -0.23 13.69
CA SER A 36 27.47 -0.96 14.30
C SER A 36 27.45 -2.44 13.90
N SER A 37 28.63 -3.06 13.88
CA SER A 37 28.77 -4.50 13.65
C SER A 37 28.01 -5.34 14.70
N GLN A 38 27.77 -4.78 15.89
CA GLN A 38 26.98 -5.40 16.96
C GLN A 38 25.48 -5.39 16.69
N GLU A 39 24.95 -4.30 16.11
CA GLU A 39 23.52 -4.19 15.76
C GLU A 39 23.16 -5.03 14.53
N LYS A 40 24.08 -5.11 13.56
CA LYS A 40 23.91 -5.85 12.31
C LYS A 40 25.10 -6.79 12.09
N PRO A 41 25.19 -7.87 12.89
CA PRO A 41 26.21 -8.89 12.67
C PRO A 41 25.98 -9.48 11.27
N TYR A 42 27.06 -9.79 10.55
CA TYR A 42 27.07 -10.34 9.18
C TYR A 42 26.81 -9.36 8.03
N CYS A 43 26.75 -8.04 8.29
CA CYS A 43 26.80 -7.04 7.21
C CYS A 43 28.25 -6.72 6.82
N GLU A 44 28.42 -6.16 5.61
CA GLU A 44 29.74 -5.83 5.06
C GLU A 44 30.35 -4.65 5.83
N LEU A 45 31.60 -4.77 6.27
CA LEU A 45 32.31 -3.72 6.99
C LEU A 45 32.60 -2.54 6.06
N ASP A 46 32.23 -1.32 6.49
CA ASP A 46 32.61 -0.08 5.83
C ASP A 46 33.87 0.46 6.51
N LEU A 47 35.01 0.30 5.84
CA LEU A 47 36.31 0.68 6.37
C LEU A 47 36.46 2.20 6.49
N ASP A 48 35.94 2.98 5.55
CA ASP A 48 36.08 4.44 5.55
C ASP A 48 35.31 5.04 6.73
N LYS A 49 34.05 4.63 6.91
CA LYS A 49 33.20 5.02 8.03
C LYS A 49 33.76 4.56 9.38
N THR A 50 34.28 3.33 9.43
CA THR A 50 34.88 2.81 10.66
C THR A 50 36.11 3.61 11.05
N VAL A 51 36.98 3.95 10.08
CA VAL A 51 38.18 4.76 10.34
C VAL A 51 37.78 6.15 10.81
N GLU A 52 36.80 6.80 10.19
CA GLU A 52 36.26 8.10 10.65
C GLU A 52 35.72 8.03 12.09
N GLN A 53 34.99 6.97 12.43
CA GLN A 53 34.36 6.80 13.75
C GLN A 53 35.35 6.44 14.87
N VAL A 54 36.42 5.73 14.52
CA VAL A 54 37.52 5.35 15.42
C VAL A 54 38.58 6.45 15.53
N LEU A 55 38.62 7.40 14.58
CA LEU A 55 39.60 8.48 14.55
C LEU A 55 39.56 9.28 15.87
N GLY A 56 40.69 9.29 16.59
CA GLY A 56 40.81 9.99 17.87
C GLY A 56 40.35 9.20 19.10
N LYS A 57 39.90 7.94 18.96
CA LYS A 57 39.64 7.05 20.09
C LYS A 57 40.89 6.24 20.45
N PRO A 58 41.41 6.33 21.69
CA PRO A 58 42.61 5.60 22.11
C PRO A 58 42.37 4.08 22.24
N PHE A 59 41.13 3.67 22.51
CA PHE A 59 40.71 2.27 22.63
C PHE A 59 39.42 2.06 21.83
N PRO A 60 39.50 1.58 20.58
CA PRO A 60 38.32 1.31 19.75
C PRO A 60 37.53 0.12 20.28
N GLU A 61 36.21 0.21 20.29
CA GLU A 61 35.34 -0.90 20.68
C GLU A 61 34.71 -1.60 19.45
N PRO A 62 34.25 -2.86 19.56
CA PRO A 62 33.54 -3.54 18.47
C PRO A 62 32.27 -2.82 17.99
N SER A 63 31.68 -1.97 18.83
CA SER A 63 30.56 -1.07 18.52
C SER A 63 30.95 0.07 17.57
N ASP A 64 32.25 0.38 17.45
CA ASP A 64 32.79 1.42 16.56
C ASP A 64 33.00 0.93 15.12
N LEU A 65 32.95 -0.39 14.91
CA LEU A 65 32.99 -1.00 13.60
C LEU A 65 31.69 -0.72 12.86
N CYS A 66 31.76 0.10 11.81
CA CYS A 66 30.61 0.43 10.97
C CYS A 66 30.44 -0.64 9.90
N VAL A 67 29.20 -1.10 9.72
CA VAL A 67 28.81 -1.98 8.62
C VAL A 67 27.84 -1.26 7.70
N GLU A 68 28.03 -1.45 6.39
CA GLU A 68 27.07 -1.04 5.37
C GLU A 68 25.96 -2.09 5.28
N TYR A 69 24.71 -1.64 5.40
CA TYR A 69 23.55 -2.48 5.15
C TYR A 69 22.50 -1.76 4.31
N LYS A 70 21.64 -2.57 3.69
CA LYS A 70 20.56 -2.09 2.84
C LYS A 70 19.29 -1.97 3.65
N GLU A 71 18.90 -0.74 3.99
CA GLU A 71 17.65 -0.47 4.67
C GLU A 71 16.54 -0.14 3.68
N GLN A 72 15.41 -0.84 3.79
CA GLN A 72 14.20 -0.50 3.06
C GLN A 72 13.46 0.56 3.86
N LYS A 73 13.06 1.65 3.20
CA LYS A 73 12.16 2.64 3.79
C LYS A 73 10.85 1.95 4.18
N ARG A 74 10.42 2.12 5.43
CA ARG A 74 9.20 1.51 5.97
C ARG A 74 8.21 2.58 6.38
N PHE A 75 6.96 2.40 6.00
CA PHE A 75 5.85 3.27 6.33
C PHE A 75 4.59 2.45 6.52
N ASP A 76 3.65 2.94 7.34
CA ASP A 76 2.34 2.33 7.48
C ASP A 76 1.41 2.82 6.36
N CYS A 77 0.79 1.90 5.65
CA CYS A 77 -0.08 2.19 4.50
C CYS A 77 -1.51 1.69 4.72
N ALA A 78 -2.50 2.58 4.61
CA ALA A 78 -3.90 2.19 4.52
C ALA A 78 -4.37 2.22 3.07
N LEU A 79 -4.49 1.05 2.44
CA LEU A 79 -5.08 0.91 1.11
C LEU A 79 -6.61 0.86 1.23
N ILE A 80 -7.29 1.82 0.61
CA ILE A 80 -8.73 2.04 0.70
C ILE A 80 -9.33 1.88 -0.70
N LEU A 81 -10.19 0.87 -0.86
CA LEU A 81 -10.66 0.38 -2.16
C LEU A 81 -12.16 0.61 -2.32
N ASP A 82 -12.55 1.33 -3.36
CA ASP A 82 -13.95 1.45 -3.77
C ASP A 82 -14.43 0.14 -4.39
N THR A 83 -15.47 -0.48 -3.82
CA THR A 83 -16.07 -1.74 -4.28
C THR A 83 -17.54 -1.61 -4.68
N SER A 84 -18.02 -0.40 -5.00
CA SER A 84 -19.42 -0.11 -5.37
C SER A 84 -19.89 -0.75 -6.71
N LEU A 85 -21.22 -0.84 -6.98
CA LEU A 85 -21.85 -1.64 -8.07
C LEU A 85 -21.29 -1.43 -9.49
N SER A 86 -20.52 -0.39 -9.75
CA SER A 86 -19.85 -0.24 -11.06
C SER A 86 -18.77 -1.31 -11.29
N MET A 87 -18.45 -2.12 -10.28
CA MET A 87 -17.47 -3.21 -10.27
C MET A 87 -18.03 -4.52 -10.84
N SER A 88 -17.80 -4.77 -12.13
CA SER A 88 -17.90 -6.13 -12.68
C SER A 88 -16.84 -7.05 -12.07
N GLY A 89 -17.02 -8.38 -12.13
CA GLY A 89 -16.04 -9.34 -11.59
C GLY A 89 -14.60 -9.09 -12.06
N THR A 90 -14.43 -8.55 -13.27
CA THR A 90 -13.13 -8.14 -13.82
C THR A 90 -12.52 -6.95 -13.07
N LYS A 91 -13.29 -5.92 -12.72
CA LYS A 91 -12.78 -4.75 -11.98
C LYS A 91 -12.38 -5.12 -10.56
N LEU A 92 -13.17 -5.97 -9.91
CA LEU A 92 -12.84 -6.51 -8.60
C LEU A 92 -11.56 -7.35 -8.65
N ALA A 93 -11.38 -8.18 -9.69
CA ALA A 93 -10.13 -8.90 -9.91
C ALA A 93 -8.93 -7.95 -10.08
N LEU A 94 -9.10 -6.79 -10.76
CA LEU A 94 -8.05 -5.79 -10.92
C LEU A 94 -7.72 -5.06 -9.60
N LEU A 95 -8.71 -4.80 -8.76
CA LEU A 95 -8.48 -4.34 -7.37
C LEU A 95 -7.71 -5.38 -6.55
N ALA A 96 -7.99 -6.68 -6.75
CA ALA A 96 -7.24 -7.75 -6.11
C ALA A 96 -5.79 -7.81 -6.59
N VAL A 97 -5.55 -7.58 -7.89
CA VAL A 97 -4.20 -7.41 -8.44
C VAL A 97 -3.50 -6.21 -7.81
N ALA A 98 -4.18 -5.08 -7.68
CA ALA A 98 -3.64 -3.87 -7.06
C ALA A 98 -3.25 -4.12 -5.58
N ALA A 99 -4.14 -4.74 -4.80
CA ALA A 99 -3.85 -5.14 -3.42
C ALA A 99 -2.69 -6.14 -3.34
N ALA A 100 -2.58 -7.08 -4.29
CA ALA A 100 -1.46 -8.01 -4.37
C ALA A 100 -0.13 -7.30 -4.69
N VAL A 101 -0.13 -6.26 -5.55
CA VAL A 101 1.07 -5.44 -5.82
C VAL A 101 1.58 -4.81 -4.52
N VAL A 102 0.69 -4.23 -3.72
CA VAL A 102 1.05 -3.67 -2.39
C VAL A 102 1.59 -4.77 -1.48
N ALA A 103 0.92 -5.92 -1.41
CA ALA A 103 1.31 -7.02 -0.53
C ALA A 103 2.66 -7.68 -0.92
N LEU A 104 3.08 -7.55 -2.19
CA LEU A 104 4.38 -8.04 -2.66
C LEU A 104 5.51 -7.03 -2.42
N LYS A 105 5.20 -5.73 -2.33
CA LYS A 105 6.20 -4.66 -2.13
C LYS A 105 6.37 -4.27 -0.66
N LEU A 106 5.31 -4.27 0.13
CA LEU A 106 5.34 -3.88 1.53
C LEU A 106 5.33 -5.12 2.47
N PRO A 107 6.03 -5.06 3.62
CA PRO A 107 5.89 -6.08 4.65
C PRO A 107 4.43 -6.25 5.09
N SER A 108 4.00 -7.49 5.35
CA SER A 108 2.60 -7.78 5.72
C SER A 108 2.14 -7.07 7.00
N GLU A 109 3.05 -6.58 7.83
CA GLU A 109 2.72 -5.86 9.06
C GLU A 109 2.47 -4.36 8.83
N ASP A 110 2.99 -3.80 7.74
CA ASP A 110 3.06 -2.34 7.52
C ASP A 110 1.90 -1.81 6.65
N PHE A 111 0.88 -2.63 6.36
CA PHE A 111 -0.28 -2.13 5.61
C PHE A 111 -1.61 -2.72 6.07
N SER A 112 -2.70 -2.01 5.79
CA SER A 112 -4.07 -2.50 5.89
C SER A 112 -4.77 -2.41 4.53
N VAL A 113 -5.83 -3.20 4.37
CA VAL A 113 -6.73 -3.11 3.22
C VAL A 113 -8.15 -2.95 3.74
N VAL A 114 -8.77 -1.85 3.35
CA VAL A 114 -10.17 -1.51 3.64
C VAL A 114 -10.90 -1.44 2.30
N SER A 115 -12.03 -2.13 2.19
CA SER A 115 -12.97 -1.91 1.08
C SER A 115 -14.13 -1.06 1.57
N PHE A 116 -14.75 -0.28 0.70
CA PHE A 116 -15.94 0.47 1.03
C PHE A 116 -16.95 0.46 -0.12
N GLU A 117 -18.21 0.52 0.28
CA GLU A 117 -19.38 0.71 -0.58
C GLU A 117 -20.39 1.54 0.24
N SER A 118 -21.50 0.96 0.68
CA SER A 118 -22.40 1.57 1.69
C SER A 118 -21.71 1.81 3.05
N SER A 119 -20.82 0.90 3.43
CA SER A 119 -20.05 0.91 4.67
C SER A 119 -18.62 0.43 4.42
N ALA A 120 -17.72 0.68 5.37
CA ALA A 120 -16.33 0.22 5.30
C ALA A 120 -16.17 -1.18 5.90
N ARG A 121 -15.40 -2.04 5.22
CA ARG A 121 -15.05 -3.40 5.66
C ARG A 121 -13.54 -3.57 5.67
N ILE A 122 -13.02 -4.06 6.79
CA ILE A 122 -11.59 -4.36 6.93
C ILE A 122 -11.32 -5.74 6.31
N ILE A 123 -10.54 -5.77 5.23
CA ILE A 123 -10.10 -7.02 4.59
C ILE A 123 -8.81 -7.53 5.25
N LYS A 124 -7.90 -6.60 5.57
CA LYS A 124 -6.65 -6.84 6.30
C LYS A 124 -6.38 -5.73 7.30
N THR A 125 -6.17 -6.10 8.55
CA THR A 125 -5.77 -5.19 9.63
C THR A 125 -4.28 -4.90 9.55
N ILE A 126 -3.88 -3.65 9.82
CA ILE A 126 -2.46 -3.33 9.97
C ILE A 126 -1.86 -4.12 11.14
N ARG A 127 -0.55 -4.39 11.09
CA ARG A 127 0.19 -5.21 12.06
C ARG A 127 -0.22 -6.68 12.20
N LYS A 128 -1.29 -7.11 11.52
CA LYS A 128 -1.66 -8.53 11.43
C LYS A 128 -1.13 -9.10 10.13
N SER A 129 -0.28 -10.11 10.25
CA SER A 129 0.19 -10.86 9.08
C SER A 129 -0.98 -11.59 8.41
N LEU A 130 -1.09 -11.41 7.10
CA LEU A 130 -2.03 -12.13 6.25
C LEU A 130 -1.29 -12.54 4.97
N ALA A 131 -1.38 -13.83 4.63
CA ALA A 131 -0.84 -14.36 3.39
C ALA A 131 -1.53 -13.69 2.18
N VAL A 132 -0.77 -13.43 1.12
CA VAL A 132 -1.27 -12.70 -0.05
C VAL A 132 -2.42 -13.45 -0.73
N GLU A 133 -2.34 -14.78 -0.76
CA GLU A 133 -3.39 -15.66 -1.30
C GLU A 133 -4.70 -15.48 -0.52
N LYS A 134 -4.63 -15.40 0.82
CA LYS A 134 -5.81 -15.18 1.66
C LYS A 134 -6.38 -13.77 1.49
N LEU A 135 -5.51 -12.77 1.31
CA LEU A 135 -5.93 -11.40 1.01
C LEU A 135 -6.73 -11.36 -0.30
N ILE A 136 -6.20 -12.00 -1.36
CA ILE A 136 -6.85 -12.07 -2.67
C ILE A 136 -8.21 -12.75 -2.56
N ILE A 137 -8.29 -13.91 -1.91
CA ILE A 137 -9.56 -14.64 -1.73
C ILE A 137 -10.60 -13.76 -1.02
N LYS A 138 -10.22 -13.12 0.10
CA LYS A 138 -11.14 -12.26 0.86
C LYS A 138 -11.65 -11.09 0.02
N LEU A 139 -10.80 -10.51 -0.83
CA LEU A 139 -11.21 -9.39 -1.68
C LEU A 139 -12.16 -9.87 -2.77
N LEU A 140 -11.84 -10.99 -3.45
CA LEU A 140 -12.69 -11.63 -4.47
C LEU A 140 -14.08 -12.06 -3.95
N GLU A 141 -14.26 -12.16 -2.63
CA GLU A 141 -15.52 -12.48 -1.95
C GLU A 141 -16.26 -11.24 -1.44
N VAL A 142 -15.77 -10.03 -1.68
CA VAL A 142 -16.48 -8.80 -1.33
C VAL A 142 -17.73 -8.68 -2.21
N PRO A 143 -18.93 -8.58 -1.62
CA PRO A 143 -20.14 -8.33 -2.39
C PRO A 143 -20.05 -6.94 -3.02
N ALA A 144 -20.49 -6.80 -4.26
CA ALA A 144 -20.67 -5.50 -4.89
C ALA A 144 -22.10 -5.03 -4.62
N ALA A 145 -22.29 -4.05 -3.72
CA ALA A 145 -23.54 -3.30 -3.56
C ALA A 145 -23.40 -1.86 -4.09
N GLY A 146 -24.53 -1.15 -4.24
CA GLY A 146 -24.61 -0.03 -5.20
C GLY A 146 -24.43 1.37 -4.68
N TYR A 147 -23.95 1.51 -3.46
CA TYR A 147 -23.71 2.81 -2.85
C TYR A 147 -22.22 3.05 -2.65
N THR A 148 -21.85 4.32 -2.62
CA THR A 148 -20.44 4.74 -2.49
C THR A 148 -20.33 5.73 -1.35
N ASN A 149 -19.77 5.28 -0.22
CA ASN A 149 -19.54 6.04 1.00
C ASN A 149 -18.04 6.18 1.23
N ILE A 150 -17.41 7.09 0.49
CA ILE A 150 -15.97 7.36 0.56
C ILE A 150 -15.56 7.73 1.99
N ARG A 151 -16.42 8.50 2.68
CA ARG A 151 -16.19 8.95 4.05
C ARG A 151 -15.98 7.79 5.01
N ALA A 152 -16.82 6.76 4.94
CA ALA A 152 -16.67 5.56 5.78
C ALA A 152 -15.33 4.85 5.52
N GLY A 153 -14.93 4.72 4.26
CA GLY A 153 -13.65 4.12 3.87
C GLY A 153 -12.45 4.89 4.43
N LEU A 154 -12.48 6.23 4.31
CA LEU A 154 -11.44 7.12 4.83
C LEU A 154 -11.34 7.05 6.36
N ASP A 155 -12.47 7.11 7.08
CA ASP A 155 -12.48 7.02 8.53
C ASP A 155 -11.93 5.68 9.04
N GLU A 156 -12.28 4.57 8.39
CA GLU A 156 -11.74 3.27 8.76
C GLU A 156 -10.25 3.14 8.41
N GLY A 157 -9.82 3.72 7.29
CA GLY A 157 -8.40 3.85 6.94
C GLY A 157 -7.60 4.60 8.00
N LEU A 158 -8.12 5.73 8.51
CA LEU A 158 -7.50 6.48 9.62
C LEU A 158 -7.39 5.64 10.89
N LYS A 159 -8.43 4.87 11.24
CA LYS A 159 -8.38 3.97 12.40
C LYS A 159 -7.28 2.91 12.22
N GLN A 160 -7.13 2.35 11.03
CA GLN A 160 -6.04 1.41 10.76
C GLN A 160 -4.67 2.09 10.92
N LEU A 161 -4.46 3.28 10.36
CA LEU A 161 -3.18 4.01 10.53
C LEU A 161 -2.86 4.36 11.99
N LYS A 162 -3.86 4.55 12.86
CA LYS A 162 -3.65 4.74 14.30
C LYS A 162 -3.11 3.50 15.01
N LEU A 163 -3.42 2.30 14.51
CA LEU A 163 -2.88 1.04 15.04
C LEU A 163 -1.44 0.77 14.58
N GLY A 164 -0.99 1.48 13.56
CA GLY A 164 0.37 1.45 13.04
C GLY A 164 1.43 1.90 14.06
N ARG A 165 2.68 1.53 13.79
CA ARG A 165 3.86 1.90 14.62
C ARG A 165 4.93 2.67 13.86
N ARG A 166 4.81 2.78 12.53
CA ARG A 166 5.78 3.51 11.72
C ARG A 166 5.58 5.02 11.90
N PRO A 167 6.67 5.80 11.89
CA PRO A 167 6.58 7.26 11.94
C PRO A 167 5.92 7.80 10.66
N ASP A 168 6.33 7.29 9.51
CA ASP A 168 5.72 7.59 8.23
C ASP A 168 4.42 6.80 8.06
N ARG A 169 3.32 7.51 7.80
CA ARG A 169 1.98 6.93 7.63
C ARG A 169 1.28 7.58 6.44
N LEU A 170 0.60 6.79 5.63
CA LEU A 170 -0.13 7.28 4.48
C LEU A 170 -1.36 6.45 4.14
N GLY A 171 -2.36 7.11 3.56
CA GLY A 171 -3.48 6.47 2.89
C GLY A 171 -3.28 6.43 1.39
N VAL A 172 -3.82 5.40 0.74
CA VAL A 172 -3.98 5.33 -0.72
C VAL A 172 -5.45 5.00 -0.99
N LEU A 173 -6.19 5.97 -1.51
CA LEU A 173 -7.59 5.82 -1.92
C LEU A 173 -7.67 5.47 -3.40
N LEU A 174 -8.40 4.42 -3.75
CA LEU A 174 -8.73 4.04 -5.12
C LEU A 174 -10.24 4.27 -5.30
N SER A 175 -10.62 5.31 -6.05
CA SER A 175 -12.03 5.67 -6.31
C SER A 175 -12.16 6.52 -7.58
N ASP A 176 -13.36 6.62 -8.13
CA ASP A 176 -13.70 7.52 -9.23
C ASP A 176 -14.04 8.95 -8.75
N GLY A 177 -14.03 9.20 -7.43
CA GLY A 177 -14.29 10.50 -6.84
C GLY A 177 -15.77 10.81 -6.64
N LYS A 178 -16.66 9.86 -6.88
CA LYS A 178 -18.11 10.07 -6.71
C LYS A 178 -18.60 9.36 -5.47
N TYR A 179 -19.40 10.04 -4.67
CA TYR A 179 -20.04 9.46 -3.48
C TYR A 179 -21.53 9.72 -3.50
N THR A 180 -22.30 8.75 -3.02
CA THR A 180 -23.77 8.77 -2.98
C THR A 180 -24.32 8.69 -1.56
N LEU A 181 -23.45 8.42 -0.57
CA LEU A 181 -23.79 8.34 0.85
C LEU A 181 -22.70 8.95 1.71
N GLY A 182 -23.10 9.37 2.91
CA GLY A 182 -22.21 9.92 3.92
C GLY A 182 -22.02 11.43 3.81
N GLU A 183 -21.32 11.98 4.80
CA GLU A 183 -20.88 13.38 4.81
C GLU A 183 -19.74 13.61 3.82
N ASP A 184 -19.33 14.88 3.69
CA ASP A 184 -18.20 15.28 2.85
C ASP A 184 -16.92 14.50 3.21
N PRO A 185 -16.36 13.71 2.26
CA PRO A 185 -15.13 12.96 2.48
C PRO A 185 -13.89 13.85 2.64
N LEU A 186 -13.91 15.11 2.21
CA LEU A 186 -12.78 16.05 2.39
C LEU A 186 -12.42 16.25 3.86
N ILE A 187 -13.42 16.25 4.75
CA ILE A 187 -13.22 16.37 6.19
C ILE A 187 -12.38 15.19 6.74
N ALA A 188 -12.61 13.97 6.24
CA ALA A 188 -11.77 12.83 6.60
C ALA A 188 -10.42 12.85 5.89
N ALA A 189 -10.39 13.23 4.62
CA ALA A 189 -9.16 13.33 3.83
C ALA A 189 -8.13 14.26 4.50
N ALA A 190 -8.57 15.42 5.00
CA ALA A 190 -7.75 16.40 5.69
C ALA A 190 -7.09 15.88 6.99
N ARG A 191 -7.61 14.80 7.58
CA ARG A 191 -7.08 14.19 8.81
C ARG A 191 -5.95 13.19 8.55
N PHE A 192 -5.70 12.81 7.29
CA PHE A 192 -4.57 11.94 6.96
C PHE A 192 -3.25 12.70 7.07
N PRO A 193 -2.17 12.06 7.57
CA PRO A 193 -0.83 12.64 7.50
C PRO A 193 -0.39 12.84 6.06
N ARG A 194 -0.71 11.87 5.20
CA ARG A 194 -0.54 11.90 3.75
C ARG A 194 -1.61 11.01 3.09
N LEU A 195 -2.39 11.52 2.13
CA LEU A 195 -3.38 10.75 1.37
C LEU A 195 -3.11 10.87 -0.12
N HIS A 196 -2.71 9.77 -0.74
CA HIS A 196 -2.68 9.68 -2.20
C HIS A 196 -4.03 9.19 -2.71
N VAL A 197 -4.47 9.75 -3.83
CA VAL A 197 -5.70 9.33 -4.50
C VAL A 197 -5.33 8.80 -5.87
N VAL A 198 -5.81 7.60 -6.18
CA VAL A 198 -5.75 7.00 -7.52
C VAL A 198 -7.15 7.13 -8.13
N ALA A 199 -7.31 8.10 -9.02
CA ALA A 199 -8.55 8.33 -9.75
C ALA A 199 -8.76 7.21 -10.78
N LEU A 200 -9.84 6.45 -10.61
CA LEU A 200 -10.15 5.25 -11.40
C LEU A 200 -11.29 5.50 -12.39
N GLY A 201 -11.03 5.36 -13.69
CA GLY A 201 -12.10 5.15 -14.66
C GLY A 201 -11.92 5.82 -16.01
N ASP A 202 -12.82 5.44 -16.91
CA ASP A 202 -12.68 5.69 -18.35
C ASP A 202 -13.54 6.88 -18.82
N PHE A 203 -14.74 7.08 -18.24
CA PHE A 203 -15.73 8.06 -18.75
C PHE A 203 -16.53 8.82 -17.68
N ASN A 204 -16.36 8.52 -16.38
CA ASN A 204 -17.25 9.08 -15.35
C ASN A 204 -16.54 9.42 -14.04
N VAL A 205 -15.25 9.75 -14.13
CA VAL A 205 -14.42 10.16 -12.99
C VAL A 205 -14.65 11.63 -12.68
N ASP A 206 -14.62 12.01 -11.41
CA ASP A 206 -14.49 13.40 -10.96
C ASP A 206 -13.02 13.69 -10.59
N PRO A 207 -12.18 14.10 -11.54
CA PRO A 207 -10.75 14.32 -11.29
C PRO A 207 -10.51 15.52 -10.37
N GLU A 208 -11.37 16.55 -10.41
CA GLU A 208 -11.24 17.74 -9.58
C GLU A 208 -11.51 17.40 -8.10
N PHE A 209 -12.53 16.58 -7.84
CA PHE A 209 -12.81 16.11 -6.49
C PHE A 209 -11.74 15.14 -5.98
N CYS A 210 -11.24 14.25 -6.83
CA CYS A 210 -10.09 13.39 -6.51
C CYS A 210 -8.84 14.22 -6.15
N ALA A 211 -8.56 15.27 -6.93
CA ALA A 211 -7.47 16.21 -6.65
C ALA A 211 -7.68 16.91 -5.31
N SER A 212 -8.90 17.39 -5.06
CA SER A 212 -9.26 18.08 -3.80
C SER A 212 -9.02 17.18 -2.58
N MET A 213 -9.40 15.90 -2.66
CA MET A 213 -9.12 14.92 -1.60
C MET A 213 -7.62 14.68 -1.39
N ALA A 214 -6.85 14.53 -2.48
CA ALA A 214 -5.40 14.35 -2.40
C ALA A 214 -4.71 15.57 -1.78
N SER A 215 -5.11 16.77 -2.19
CA SER A 215 -4.59 18.04 -1.66
C SER A 215 -4.95 18.24 -0.20
N ALA A 216 -6.20 17.97 0.20
CA ALA A 216 -6.64 18.04 1.59
C ALA A 216 -5.78 17.13 2.50
N GLY A 217 -5.50 15.92 2.04
CA GLY A 217 -4.62 14.99 2.74
C GLY A 217 -3.13 15.15 2.43
N LYS A 218 -2.66 16.26 1.86
CA LYS A 218 -1.24 16.57 1.60
C LYS A 218 -0.50 15.51 0.77
N GLY A 219 -1.22 14.77 -0.07
CA GLY A 219 -0.66 13.76 -0.96
C GLY A 219 -0.68 14.20 -2.41
N ARG A 220 -0.81 13.21 -3.30
CA ARG A 220 -0.75 13.39 -4.76
C ARG A 220 -1.88 12.63 -5.42
N LEU A 221 -2.39 13.20 -6.50
CA LEU A 221 -3.30 12.53 -7.42
C LEU A 221 -2.49 11.67 -8.40
N TYR A 222 -2.97 10.46 -8.63
CA TYR A 222 -2.50 9.55 -9.67
C TYR A 222 -3.69 9.18 -10.54
N GLU A 223 -3.54 9.30 -11.85
CA GLU A 223 -4.62 8.97 -12.78
C GLU A 223 -4.43 7.56 -13.32
N ALA A 224 -5.49 6.76 -13.23
CA ALA A 224 -5.60 5.47 -13.87
C ALA A 224 -6.77 5.52 -14.88
N PRO A 225 -6.51 5.95 -16.12
CA PRO A 225 -7.54 6.14 -17.15
C PRO A 225 -8.21 4.83 -17.58
N SER A 226 -7.66 3.69 -17.16
CA SER A 226 -8.33 2.40 -17.26
C SER A 226 -8.02 1.52 -16.05
N PHE A 227 -8.97 0.66 -15.69
CA PHE A 227 -8.78 -0.34 -14.64
C PHE A 227 -7.61 -1.30 -14.96
N GLU A 228 -7.29 -1.51 -16.23
CA GLU A 228 -6.17 -2.36 -16.63
C GLU A 228 -4.80 -1.74 -16.31
N GLY A 229 -4.73 -0.40 -16.35
CA GLY A 229 -3.53 0.37 -15.99
C GLY A 229 -3.29 0.47 -14.48
N LEU A 230 -4.32 0.21 -13.67
CA LEU A 230 -4.29 0.37 -12.22
C LEU A 230 -3.07 -0.31 -11.54
N PRO A 231 -2.74 -1.59 -11.81
CA PRO A 231 -1.60 -2.23 -11.16
C PRO A 231 -0.27 -1.52 -11.44
N ARG A 232 -0.11 -0.95 -12.64
CA ARG A 232 1.11 -0.23 -13.03
C ARG A 232 1.19 1.14 -12.34
N VAL A 233 0.06 1.87 -12.28
CA VAL A 233 -0.03 3.16 -11.58
C VAL A 233 0.27 2.97 -10.10
N LEU A 234 -0.30 1.93 -9.47
CA LEU A 234 -0.05 1.63 -8.07
C LEU A 234 1.40 1.20 -7.82
N HIS A 235 2.00 0.41 -8.72
CA HIS A 235 3.42 0.10 -8.65
C HIS A 235 4.29 1.37 -8.71
N ARG A 236 4.01 2.29 -9.64
CA ARG A 236 4.71 3.59 -9.74
C ARG A 236 4.58 4.39 -8.46
N LEU A 237 3.36 4.52 -7.92
CA LEU A 237 3.11 5.19 -6.65
C LEU A 237 3.96 4.59 -5.53
N LEU A 238 4.01 3.25 -5.41
CA LEU A 238 4.82 2.60 -4.37
C LEU A 238 6.32 2.82 -4.56
N VAL A 239 6.82 2.89 -5.80
CA VAL A 239 8.21 3.24 -6.08
C VAL A 239 8.50 4.67 -5.61
N ASP A 240 7.68 5.64 -6.02
CA ASP A 240 7.83 7.06 -5.61
C ASP A 240 7.86 7.24 -4.07
N LEU A 241 7.16 6.37 -3.34
CA LEU A 241 7.10 6.39 -1.87
C LEU A 241 8.33 5.77 -1.21
N LEU A 242 8.96 4.79 -1.86
CA LEU A 242 10.10 4.05 -1.35
C LEU A 242 11.44 4.75 -1.63
N THR A 243 11.48 5.62 -2.64
CA THR A 243 12.62 6.51 -2.92
C THR A 243 12.79 7.57 -1.80
#